data_AF-A0A1V9YUL2-F1
#
_entry.id   AF-A0A1V9YUL2-F1
#
_cell.length_a   1.000
_cell.length_b   1.000
_cell.length_c   1.000
_cell.angle_alpha   90.00
_cell.angle_beta   90.00
_cell.angle_gamma   90.00
#
_symmetry.space_group_name_H-M   'P 1'
#
loop_
_entity.id
_entity.type
_entity.pdbx_description
1 polymer ?
#
loop_
_entity_poly.entity_id
_entity_poly.type
_entity_poly.pdbx_seq_one_letter_code
_entity_poly.pdbx_strand_id
1 'polypeptide(L)'
;MCQFHQCPLPPLPGTTKCERHKHRTPCAVVGCANQAYARSRCVRHGGQTGCLEEGCTANARAHGYCAKHLSTDHKSLCTEPGCGSFARTKGRCVRHGGGRPCSVRGCKSHARSGGFCHRHAAQRAVEPIKTLAIPAVTCESIEIVEDDAWLDDGILELILAVATFTSPAPQPTIEV
;
A
#
# COMPACT_ATOMS: atom_id res chain seq x y z
N MET A 1 6.54 10.04 -20.93
CA MET A 1 6.21 8.80 -20.18
C MET A 1 6.56 8.99 -18.71
N CYS A 2 5.86 8.30 -17.81
CA CYS A 2 6.16 8.35 -16.38
C CYS A 2 7.61 7.90 -16.09
N GLN A 3 8.28 8.57 -15.15
CA GLN A 3 9.69 8.34 -14.81
C GLN A 3 10.01 6.96 -14.22
N PHE A 4 9.00 6.18 -13.81
CA PHE A 4 9.23 4.87 -13.20
C PHE A 4 9.49 3.80 -14.26
N HIS A 5 10.41 2.88 -13.95
CA HIS A 5 10.89 1.85 -14.87
C HIS A 5 9.72 1.05 -15.46
N GLN A 6 9.64 1.01 -16.79
CA GLN A 6 8.61 0.29 -17.56
C GLN A 6 7.17 0.72 -17.26
N CYS A 7 6.94 1.95 -16.80
CA CYS A 7 5.59 2.48 -16.69
C CYS A 7 5.10 3.00 -18.05
N PRO A 8 4.03 2.44 -18.65
CA PRO A 8 3.52 2.92 -19.94
C PRO A 8 2.65 4.18 -19.83
N LEU A 9 2.30 4.59 -18.60
CA LEU A 9 1.34 5.69 -18.38
C LEU A 9 2.00 7.06 -18.58
N PRO A 10 1.26 8.04 -19.14
CA PRO A 10 1.74 9.41 -19.25
C PRO A 10 1.86 10.08 -17.87
N PRO A 11 2.77 11.05 -17.69
CA PRO A 11 2.85 11.81 -16.46
C PRO A 11 1.68 12.79 -16.31
N LEU A 12 1.38 13.18 -15.08
CA LEU A 12 0.45 14.27 -14.78
C LEU A 12 1.04 15.62 -15.23
N PRO A 13 0.20 16.61 -15.60
CA PRO A 13 0.67 17.95 -15.98
C PRO A 13 1.62 18.54 -14.94
N GLY A 14 2.75 19.09 -15.39
CA GLY A 14 3.75 19.71 -14.50
C GLY A 14 4.56 18.72 -13.63
N THR A 15 4.40 17.41 -13.81
CA THR A 15 5.14 16.40 -13.04
C THR A 15 5.81 15.37 -13.95
N THR A 16 6.67 14.53 -13.37
CA THR A 16 7.29 13.38 -14.06
C THR A 16 6.61 12.05 -13.74
N LYS A 17 5.52 12.05 -12.97
CA LYS A 17 4.86 10.85 -12.43
C LYS A 17 3.43 10.72 -12.95
N CYS A 18 2.98 9.51 -13.24
CA CYS A 18 1.58 9.25 -13.58
C CYS A 18 0.70 9.16 -12.33
N GLU A 19 -0.61 9.09 -12.52
CA GLU A 19 -1.60 8.93 -11.46
C GLU A 19 -1.29 7.75 -10.50
N ARG A 20 -0.92 6.59 -11.05
CA ARG A 20 -0.54 5.39 -10.27
C ARG A 20 0.71 5.59 -9.40
N HIS A 21 1.58 6.53 -9.80
CA HIS A 21 2.87 6.77 -9.18
C HIS A 21 2.99 8.13 -8.48
N LYS A 22 1.93 8.94 -8.40
CA LYS A 22 2.01 10.31 -7.89
C LYS A 22 2.59 10.40 -6.46
N HIS A 23 2.21 9.46 -5.59
CA HIS A 23 2.71 9.36 -4.21
C HIS A 23 3.84 8.33 -4.04
N ARG A 24 4.50 7.92 -5.12
CA ARG A 24 5.61 6.95 -5.05
C ARG A 24 6.94 7.67 -5.17
N THR A 25 7.89 7.26 -4.35
CA THR A 25 9.24 7.84 -4.34
C THR A 25 10.17 6.98 -5.20
N PRO A 26 10.92 7.55 -6.15
CA PRO A 26 11.94 6.81 -6.88
C PRO A 26 13.13 6.47 -5.97
N CYS A 27 13.94 5.52 -6.41
CA CYS A 27 15.20 5.19 -5.75
C CYS A 27 16.14 6.39 -5.78
N ALA A 28 16.80 6.69 -4.65
CA ALA A 28 17.74 7.80 -4.49
C ALA A 28 19.05 7.65 -5.27
N VAL A 29 19.29 6.50 -5.92
CA VAL A 29 20.44 6.30 -6.79
C VAL A 29 20.15 7.01 -8.11
N VAL A 30 21.03 7.93 -8.49
CA VAL A 30 20.91 8.72 -9.73
C VAL A 30 20.72 7.79 -10.92
N GLY A 31 19.74 8.10 -11.78
CA GLY A 31 19.38 7.29 -12.95
C GLY A 31 18.57 6.02 -12.64
N CYS A 32 18.24 5.73 -11.37
CA CYS A 32 17.40 4.59 -11.04
C CYS A 32 15.91 4.93 -11.05
N ALA A 33 15.21 4.44 -12.07
CA ALA A 33 13.77 4.59 -12.22
C ALA A 33 12.92 3.63 -11.36
N ASN A 34 13.53 2.80 -10.50
CA ASN A 34 12.77 1.88 -9.65
C ASN A 34 12.10 2.62 -8.48
N GLN A 35 11.00 2.06 -7.99
CA GLN A 35 10.39 2.52 -6.75
C GLN A 35 11.28 2.20 -5.55
N ALA A 36 11.42 3.19 -4.65
CA ALA A 36 12.02 2.98 -3.35
C ALA A 36 11.17 1.96 -2.54
N TYR A 37 11.86 0.98 -1.97
CA TYR A 37 11.26 -0.02 -1.10
C TYR A 37 11.38 0.40 0.37
N ALA A 38 12.60 0.75 0.80
CA ALA A 38 12.90 1.28 2.12
C ALA A 38 14.17 2.14 2.06
N ARG A 39 14.38 3.01 3.06
CA ARG A 39 15.56 3.91 3.13
C ARG A 39 15.82 4.70 1.84
N SER A 40 14.73 5.10 1.16
CA SER A 40 14.76 5.78 -0.14
C SER A 40 15.47 5.02 -1.26
N ARG A 41 15.71 3.71 -1.13
CA ARG A 41 16.37 2.90 -2.16
C ARG A 41 15.51 1.71 -2.57
N CYS A 42 15.65 1.29 -3.83
CA CYS A 42 14.99 0.09 -4.33
C CYS A 42 15.69 -1.18 -3.81
N VAL A 43 15.08 -2.34 -4.00
CA VAL A 43 15.63 -3.64 -3.56
C VAL A 43 17.06 -3.87 -4.08
N ARG A 44 17.34 -3.54 -5.35
CA ARG A 44 18.69 -3.70 -5.95
C ARG A 44 19.74 -2.72 -5.42
N HIS A 45 19.31 -1.59 -4.87
CA HIS A 45 20.20 -0.54 -4.40
C HIS A 45 20.21 -0.45 -2.87
N GLY A 46 20.00 -1.58 -2.16
CA GLY A 46 20.09 -1.61 -0.71
C GLY A 46 18.84 -1.14 0.02
N GLY A 47 17.68 -1.13 -0.64
CA GLY A 47 16.37 -1.05 0.02
C GLY A 47 16.05 -2.31 0.83
N GLN A 48 16.61 -3.46 0.44
CA GLN A 48 16.56 -4.71 1.19
C GLN A 48 17.99 -5.12 1.56
N THR A 49 18.18 -5.67 2.76
CA THR A 49 19.48 -6.16 3.20
C THR A 49 19.79 -7.51 2.52
N GLY A 50 21.06 -7.76 2.25
CA GLY A 50 21.54 -9.05 1.77
C GLY A 50 21.52 -10.12 2.86
N CYS A 51 21.64 -11.38 2.45
CA CYS A 51 21.86 -12.50 3.35
C CYS A 51 23.23 -12.36 4.03
N LEU A 52 23.31 -12.62 5.34
CA LEU A 52 24.59 -12.65 6.09
C LEU A 52 25.43 -13.91 5.83
N GLU A 53 24.97 -14.82 4.97
CA GLU A 53 25.73 -16.03 4.65
C GLU A 53 26.85 -15.66 3.68
N GLU A 54 28.07 -16.08 3.97
CA GLU A 54 29.23 -15.81 3.14
C GLU A 54 29.03 -16.29 1.70
N GLY A 55 29.30 -15.42 0.73
CA GLY A 55 29.09 -15.70 -0.69
C GLY A 55 27.63 -15.73 -1.18
N CYS A 56 26.64 -15.46 -0.31
CA CYS A 56 25.24 -15.41 -0.73
C CYS A 56 24.83 -14.03 -1.26
N THR A 57 24.33 -13.98 -2.50
CA THR A 57 23.83 -12.75 -3.13
C THR A 57 22.32 -12.54 -2.99
N ALA A 58 21.63 -13.44 -2.28
CA ALA A 58 20.19 -13.35 -2.09
C ALA A 58 19.83 -12.31 -1.01
N ASN A 59 18.62 -11.77 -1.09
CA ASN A 59 18.14 -10.85 -0.07
C ASN A 59 17.69 -11.57 1.20
N ALA A 60 17.96 -10.97 2.35
CA ALA A 60 17.46 -11.41 3.64
C ALA A 60 15.93 -11.30 3.72
N ARG A 61 15.32 -12.28 4.38
CA ARG A 61 13.89 -12.29 4.70
C ARG A 61 13.64 -12.07 6.18
N ALA A 62 14.38 -12.76 7.04
CA ALA A 62 14.24 -12.67 8.49
C ALA A 62 15.60 -12.91 9.14
N HIS A 63 15.85 -12.26 10.28
CA HIS A 63 17.10 -12.39 11.04
C HIS A 63 18.38 -12.18 10.20
N GLY A 64 18.28 -11.44 9.09
CA GLY A 64 19.40 -11.21 8.19
C GLY A 64 19.73 -12.38 7.23
N TYR A 65 18.93 -13.44 7.21
CA TYR A 65 19.15 -14.58 6.31
C TYR A 65 18.07 -14.70 5.23
N CYS A 66 18.46 -15.21 4.05
CA CYS A 66 17.54 -15.50 2.96
C CYS A 66 16.69 -16.74 3.27
N ALA A 67 15.71 -17.07 2.42
CA ALA A 67 14.85 -18.23 2.65
C ALA A 67 15.59 -19.57 2.75
N LYS A 68 16.74 -19.70 2.07
CA LYS A 68 17.56 -20.93 2.07
C LYS A 68 18.46 -21.03 3.29
N HIS A 69 18.98 -19.89 3.76
CA HIS A 69 19.92 -19.81 4.88
C HIS A 69 19.24 -19.47 6.20
N LEU A 70 17.92 -19.28 6.22
CA LEU A 70 17.15 -19.15 7.45
C LEU A 70 17.08 -20.54 8.13
N SER A 71 18.05 -20.80 9.01
CA SER A 71 18.17 -22.04 9.75
C SER A 71 16.98 -22.29 10.69
N THR A 72 16.90 -23.50 11.21
CA THR A 72 15.93 -23.85 12.26
C THR A 72 16.16 -23.08 13.55
N ASP A 73 17.39 -22.65 13.82
CA ASP A 73 17.75 -21.94 15.05
C ASP A 73 17.12 -20.55 15.08
N HIS A 74 16.95 -19.93 13.91
CA HIS A 74 16.24 -18.67 13.75
C HIS A 74 14.71 -18.83 13.70
N LYS A 75 14.17 -20.05 13.82
CA LYS A 75 12.73 -20.30 13.88
C LYS A 75 12.31 -20.55 15.32
N SER A 76 11.48 -19.66 15.84
CA SER A 76 10.87 -19.83 17.16
C SER A 76 10.05 -21.13 17.24
N LEU A 77 10.18 -21.85 18.35
CA LEU A 77 9.30 -22.97 18.69
C LEU A 77 7.93 -22.47 19.15
N CYS A 78 6.97 -23.38 19.20
CA CYS A 78 5.65 -23.13 19.75
C CYS A 78 5.74 -22.77 21.23
N THR A 79 5.07 -21.70 21.65
CA THR A 79 5.02 -21.26 23.05
C THR A 79 4.21 -22.19 23.98
N GLU A 80 3.65 -23.28 23.46
CA GLU A 80 2.89 -24.22 24.29
C GLU A 80 3.88 -25.18 24.98
N PRO A 81 3.72 -25.42 26.30
CA PRO A 81 4.67 -26.22 27.07
C PRO A 81 4.73 -27.65 26.51
N GLY A 82 5.96 -28.16 26.33
CA GLY A 82 6.20 -29.49 25.77
C GLY A 82 6.03 -29.60 24.25
N CYS A 83 5.76 -28.51 23.52
CA CYS A 83 5.60 -28.55 22.07
C CYS A 83 6.91 -28.25 21.32
N GLY A 84 7.55 -29.28 20.75
CA GLY A 84 8.73 -29.13 19.87
C GLY A 84 8.43 -28.68 18.43
N SER A 85 7.19 -28.27 18.12
CA SER A 85 6.83 -27.84 16.76
C SER A 85 7.19 -26.38 16.52
N PHE A 86 7.65 -26.02 15.33
CA PHE A 86 7.92 -24.62 14.98
C PHE A 86 6.66 -23.76 14.98
N ALA A 87 6.79 -22.56 15.53
CA ALA A 87 5.76 -21.55 15.47
C ALA A 87 5.61 -20.99 14.04
N ARG A 88 4.38 -20.60 13.72
CA ARG A 88 4.02 -19.98 12.44
C ARG A 88 3.64 -18.51 12.65
N THR A 89 2.63 -18.28 13.48
CA THR A 89 2.10 -16.95 13.77
C THR A 89 1.68 -16.94 15.24
N LYS A 90 1.71 -15.78 15.88
CA LYS A 90 1.35 -15.62 17.31
C LYS A 90 2.21 -16.48 18.26
N GLY A 91 3.42 -16.86 17.86
CA GLY A 91 4.28 -17.76 18.63
C GLY A 91 3.78 -19.21 18.72
N ARG A 92 2.74 -19.61 17.98
CA ARG A 92 2.14 -20.95 18.06
C ARG A 92 2.33 -21.76 16.79
N CYS A 93 2.36 -23.09 16.89
CA CYS A 93 2.35 -23.99 15.74
C CYS A 93 0.92 -24.15 15.18
N VAL A 94 0.76 -24.81 14.03
CA VAL A 94 -0.56 -24.99 13.40
C VAL A 94 -1.57 -25.66 14.33
N ARG A 95 -1.14 -26.69 15.08
CA ARG A 95 -2.01 -27.43 16.02
C ARG A 95 -2.47 -26.57 17.20
N HIS A 96 -1.64 -25.62 17.62
CA HIS A 96 -1.89 -24.78 18.78
C HIS A 96 -2.40 -23.38 18.42
N GLY A 97 -2.88 -23.16 17.19
CA GLY A 97 -3.53 -21.89 16.79
C GLY A 97 -2.65 -20.92 16.01
N GLY A 98 -1.46 -21.34 15.56
CA GLY A 98 -0.63 -20.59 14.63
C GLY A 98 -1.04 -20.72 13.16
N GLY A 99 -2.02 -21.58 12.86
CA GLY A 99 -2.63 -21.68 11.53
C GLY A 99 -3.79 -20.70 11.40
N ARG A 100 -3.97 -20.12 10.21
CA ARG A 100 -5.19 -19.37 9.88
C ARG A 100 -6.31 -20.38 9.57
N PRO A 101 -7.50 -20.27 10.19
CA PRO A 101 -8.64 -21.12 9.84
C PRO A 101 -9.16 -20.77 8.43
N CYS A 102 -9.88 -21.71 7.82
CA CYS A 102 -10.60 -21.46 6.59
C CYS A 102 -11.73 -20.44 6.83
N SER A 103 -11.88 -19.45 5.94
CA SER A 103 -12.94 -18.44 6.03
C SER A 103 -14.37 -18.98 5.87
N VAL A 104 -14.53 -20.26 5.51
CA VAL A 104 -15.84 -20.89 5.35
C VAL A 104 -16.39 -21.24 6.72
N ARG A 105 -17.58 -20.70 7.02
CA ARG A 105 -18.28 -20.97 8.29
C ARG A 105 -18.40 -22.47 8.52
N GLY A 106 -18.02 -22.92 9.72
CA GLY A 106 -18.06 -24.33 10.11
C GLY A 106 -16.90 -25.19 9.59
N CYS A 107 -16.00 -24.66 8.74
CA CYS A 107 -14.85 -25.40 8.28
C CYS A 107 -13.73 -25.40 9.33
N LYS A 108 -13.40 -26.57 9.87
CA LYS A 108 -12.30 -26.76 10.83
C LYS A 108 -10.92 -26.88 10.16
N SER A 109 -10.85 -26.84 8.83
CA SER A 109 -9.59 -26.93 8.09
C SER A 109 -8.84 -25.60 8.11
N HIS A 110 -7.52 -25.66 7.91
CA HIS A 110 -6.68 -24.47 7.84
C HIS A 110 -6.62 -23.89 6.43
N ALA A 111 -6.60 -22.56 6.35
CA ALA A 111 -6.38 -21.82 5.13
C ALA A 111 -4.97 -22.06 4.58
N ARG A 112 -4.88 -22.20 3.26
CA ARG A 112 -3.64 -22.47 2.53
C ARG A 112 -3.29 -21.32 1.60
N SER A 113 -4.31 -20.71 0.98
CA SER A 113 -4.17 -19.50 0.18
C SER A 113 -5.46 -18.69 0.20
N GLY A 114 -5.36 -17.36 0.17
CA GLY A 114 -6.51 -16.46 0.08
C GLY A 114 -7.55 -16.57 1.20
N GLY A 115 -7.19 -17.15 2.36
CA GLY A 115 -8.15 -17.40 3.45
C GLY A 115 -8.91 -18.73 3.36
N PHE A 116 -8.68 -19.54 2.32
CA PHE A 116 -9.42 -20.79 2.11
C PHE A 116 -8.53 -22.03 2.18
N CYS A 117 -9.10 -23.14 2.64
CA CYS A 117 -8.45 -24.45 2.61
C CYS A 117 -8.48 -25.05 1.21
N HIS A 118 -7.75 -26.15 0.98
CA HIS A 118 -7.67 -26.82 -0.33
C HIS A 118 -9.04 -27.18 -0.92
N ARG A 119 -9.97 -27.64 -0.07
CA ARG A 119 -11.34 -28.00 -0.48
C ARG A 119 -12.20 -26.79 -0.85
N HIS A 120 -11.90 -25.63 -0.27
CA HIS A 120 -12.63 -24.39 -0.51
C HIS A 120 -11.83 -23.42 -1.38
N ALA A 121 -10.81 -23.90 -2.11
CA ALA A 121 -9.95 -23.06 -2.92
C ALA A 121 -10.72 -22.30 -4.01
N ALA A 122 -11.83 -22.86 -4.51
CA ALA A 122 -12.71 -22.21 -5.48
C ALA A 122 -13.38 -20.93 -4.96
N GLN A 123 -13.58 -20.82 -3.64
CA GLN A 123 -14.19 -19.63 -3.01
C GLN A 123 -13.23 -18.44 -2.93
N ARG A 124 -11.98 -18.61 -3.39
CA ARG A 124 -11.05 -17.49 -3.65
C ARG A 124 -11.48 -16.63 -4.82
N ALA A 125 -12.41 -17.07 -5.67
CA ALA A 125 -12.90 -16.27 -6.77
C ALA A 125 -13.37 -14.93 -6.20
N VAL A 126 -12.58 -13.90 -6.46
CA VAL A 126 -12.98 -12.53 -6.20
C VAL A 126 -14.10 -12.33 -7.22
N GLU A 127 -15.35 -12.45 -6.77
CA GLU A 127 -16.47 -11.93 -7.53
C GLU A 127 -16.07 -10.51 -7.96
N PRO A 128 -16.18 -10.16 -9.25
CA PRO A 128 -15.82 -8.83 -9.69
C PRO A 128 -16.54 -7.82 -8.80
N ILE A 129 -15.80 -6.84 -8.29
CA ILE A 129 -16.41 -5.73 -7.57
C ILE A 129 -17.47 -5.18 -8.52
N LYS A 130 -18.74 -5.44 -8.24
CA LYS A 130 -19.84 -4.79 -8.95
C LYS A 130 -19.63 -3.32 -8.65
N THR A 131 -19.18 -2.56 -9.63
CA THR A 131 -19.24 -1.11 -9.58
C THR A 131 -20.70 -0.76 -9.40
N LEU A 132 -21.13 -0.64 -8.15
CA LEU A 132 -22.39 -0.01 -7.83
C LEU A 132 -22.25 1.40 -8.40
N ALA A 133 -23.06 1.71 -9.40
CA ALA A 133 -23.08 3.04 -9.99
C ALA A 133 -23.28 4.03 -8.85
N ILE A 134 -22.25 4.83 -8.56
CA ILE A 134 -22.40 6.00 -7.72
C ILE A 134 -23.22 6.95 -8.59
N PRO A 135 -24.47 7.30 -8.22
CA PRO A 135 -25.22 8.27 -8.99
C PRO A 135 -24.38 9.55 -9.06
N ALA A 136 -24.34 10.17 -10.24
CA ALA A 136 -23.69 11.45 -10.41
C ALA A 136 -24.36 12.45 -9.47
N VAL A 137 -23.73 12.70 -8.32
CA VAL A 137 -24.16 13.74 -7.40
C VAL A 137 -23.70 15.04 -8.05
N THR A 138 -24.61 15.75 -8.71
CA THR A 138 -24.37 17.15 -9.05
C THR A 138 -24.38 17.95 -7.76
N CYS A 139 -23.49 18.93 -7.66
CA CYS A 139 -23.29 19.76 -6.46
C CYS A 139 -24.42 20.78 -6.25
N GLU A 140 -25.65 20.46 -6.67
CA GLU A 140 -26.75 21.42 -6.70
C GLU A 140 -27.55 21.47 -5.40
N SER A 141 -27.20 20.67 -4.39
CA SER A 141 -27.89 20.70 -3.09
C SER A 141 -26.98 20.19 -1.98
N ILE A 142 -25.87 20.89 -1.72
CA ILE A 142 -25.27 20.86 -0.37
C ILE A 142 -26.00 21.95 0.42
N GLU A 143 -26.93 21.57 1.28
CA GLU A 143 -27.46 22.49 2.27
C GLU A 143 -26.40 22.64 3.36
N ILE A 144 -25.88 23.87 3.49
CA ILE A 144 -25.01 24.26 4.60
C ILE A 144 -25.89 24.22 5.84
N VAL A 145 -25.65 23.24 6.72
CA VAL A 145 -26.25 23.25 8.05
C VAL A 145 -25.54 24.31 8.88
N GLU A 146 -26.27 25.37 9.23
CA GLU A 146 -25.86 26.39 10.21
C GLU A 146 -25.90 25.75 11.61
N ASP A 147 -24.87 25.01 11.96
CA ASP A 147 -24.57 24.64 13.35
C ASP A 147 -23.09 25.00 13.61
N ASP A 148 -22.88 26.29 13.86
CA ASP A 148 -21.60 27.00 13.94
C ASP A 148 -20.73 26.65 15.16
N ALA A 149 -20.64 25.37 15.52
CA ALA A 149 -19.84 24.94 16.67
C ALA A 149 -18.41 24.48 16.31
N TRP A 150 -18.01 24.47 15.03
CA TRP A 150 -16.73 23.86 14.59
C TRP A 150 -15.94 24.60 13.49
N LEU A 151 -16.09 25.93 13.36
CA LEU A 151 -15.07 26.75 12.68
C LEU A 151 -14.26 27.51 13.73
N ASP A 152 -13.06 27.02 14.02
CA ASP A 152 -12.07 27.83 14.73
C ASP A 152 -11.53 28.95 13.82
N ASP A 153 -10.99 30.02 14.42
CA ASP A 153 -10.51 31.23 13.73
C ASP A 153 -9.46 30.96 12.62
N GLY A 154 -8.89 29.75 12.56
CA GLY A 154 -7.93 29.35 11.52
C GLY A 154 -8.55 28.97 10.18
N ILE A 155 -9.82 28.54 10.16
CA ILE A 155 -10.49 28.11 8.93
C ILE A 155 -11.03 29.29 8.11
N LEU A 156 -11.43 30.38 8.77
CA LEU A 156 -11.97 31.57 8.11
C LEU A 156 -10.91 32.34 7.30
N GLU A 157 -9.68 32.42 7.81
CA GLU A 157 -8.51 32.95 7.09
C GLU A 157 -8.21 32.17 5.79
N LEU A 158 -8.40 30.85 5.81
CA LEU A 158 -8.13 29.99 4.66
C LEU A 158 -9.21 30.13 3.57
N ILE A 159 -10.45 30.41 3.95
CA ILE A 159 -11.57 30.62 3.02
C ILE A 159 -11.48 32.00 2.36
N LEU A 160 -11.11 33.06 3.09
CA LEU A 160 -10.89 34.38 2.49
C LEU A 160 -9.69 34.41 1.53
N ALA A 161 -8.65 33.60 1.79
CA ALA A 161 -7.46 33.53 0.93
C ALA A 161 -7.74 32.92 -0.47
N VAL A 162 -8.77 32.09 -0.63
CA VAL A 162 -9.15 31.52 -1.94
C VAL A 162 -10.22 32.33 -2.69
N ALA A 163 -10.93 33.24 -2.00
CA ALA A 163 -11.94 34.10 -2.62
C ALA A 163 -11.37 35.32 -3.38
N THR A 164 -10.05 35.58 -3.30
CA THR A 164 -9.39 36.73 -3.95
C THR A 164 -8.84 36.45 -5.35
N PHE A 165 -9.06 35.26 -5.92
CA PHE A 165 -8.81 35.01 -7.34
C PHE A 165 -10.03 35.38 -8.20
N THR A 166 -10.43 36.65 -8.18
CA THR A 166 -11.24 37.21 -9.27
C THR A 166 -10.32 37.42 -10.48
N SER A 167 -10.61 36.66 -11.54
CA SER A 167 -10.02 36.81 -12.88
C SER A 167 -9.95 38.29 -13.30
N PRO A 168 -8.83 38.79 -13.88
CA PRO A 168 -8.76 40.18 -14.34
C PRO A 168 -9.75 40.43 -15.49
N ALA A 169 -10.44 41.57 -15.44
CA ALA A 169 -11.38 42.04 -16.44
C ALA A 169 -10.70 42.21 -17.82
N PRO A 170 -11.41 41.95 -18.94
CA PRO A 170 -10.86 42.18 -20.28
C PRO A 170 -10.67 43.68 -20.54
N GLN A 171 -9.50 44.06 -21.08
CA GLN A 171 -9.15 45.43 -21.46
C GLN A 171 -9.89 45.86 -22.74
N PRO A 172 -10.30 47.14 -22.89
CA PRO A 172 -10.93 47.63 -24.10
C PRO A 172 -9.91 47.76 -25.25
N THR A 173 -10.32 47.31 -26.44
CA THR A 173 -9.57 47.49 -27.69
C THR A 173 -9.61 48.95 -28.14
N ILE A 174 -8.44 49.57 -28.30
CA ILE A 174 -8.31 50.87 -28.98
C ILE A 174 -8.02 50.59 -30.45
N GLU A 175 -8.93 50.97 -31.33
CA GLU A 175 -8.68 51.07 -32.78
C GLU A 175 -7.87 52.34 -33.07
N VAL A 176 -6.75 52.19 -33.78
CA VAL A 176 -6.16 53.18 -34.70
C VAL A 176 -5.53 52.44 -35.87
#